data_AF-A0A1V3WIZ2-F1
#
_entry.id   AF-A0A1V3WIZ2-F1
#
_cell.length_a   1.000
_cell.length_b   1.000
_cell.length_c   1.000
_cell.angle_alpha   90.00
_cell.angle_beta   90.00
_cell.angle_gamma   90.00
#
_symmetry.space_group_name_H-M   'P 1'
#
loop_
_entity.id
_entity.type
_entity.pdbx_description
1 polymer ?
#
loop_
_entity_poly.entity_id
_entity_poly.type
_entity_poly.pdbx_seq_one_letter_code
_entity_poly.pdbx_strand_id
1 'polypeptide(L)'
;MVILTAPDNGDRDEKSAVRGVECVRHLVRITRELPEIMGEAPRLHVVTRNAQTVLAADSPNLEQAGLRGLLRVVGAEHPHLHTTHIDVDEHTQAEHIARQLLSGSEEDETAWRNDEWHTARLSPAPLLPEERKTTVVNHESAGMRLQIRTPGDLQTMEFVAFDRVTPGPAKSKSPSPPPASTSPMFWSPSVDTTPRTAGCRSWEPISRAWSPPSGPTSRRTRWVITSAACHPTAAGRLSSPATRTWRHRFRRD
;
A
#
# COMPACT_ATOMS: atom_id res chain seq x y z
N MET A 1 -13.03 -9.52 -27.07
CA MET A 1 -11.75 -8.93 -27.56
C MET A 1 -10.67 -9.13 -26.51
N VAL A 2 -9.44 -9.44 -26.94
CA VAL A 2 -8.29 -9.63 -26.03
C VAL A 2 -7.17 -8.67 -26.47
N ILE A 3 -6.63 -7.91 -25.52
CA ILE A 3 -5.45 -7.05 -25.71
C ILE A 3 -4.32 -7.65 -24.87
N LEU A 4 -3.20 -7.97 -25.52
CA LEU A 4 -1.96 -8.37 -24.86
C LEU A 4 -1.02 -7.16 -24.81
N THR A 5 -0.54 -6.79 -23.63
CA THR A 5 0.54 -5.80 -23.53
C THR A 5 1.86 -6.38 -24.01
N ALA A 6 2.79 -5.51 -24.41
CA ALA A 6 4.18 -5.90 -24.69
C ALA A 6 4.82 -6.63 -23.48
N PRO A 7 5.79 -7.54 -23.70
CA PRO A 7 6.53 -8.17 -22.59
C PRO A 7 7.33 -7.13 -21.79
N ASP A 8 7.72 -7.48 -20.55
CA ASP A 8 8.67 -6.70 -19.76
C ASP A 8 10.01 -6.64 -20.51
N ASN A 9 10.55 -5.43 -20.71
CA ASN A 9 11.84 -5.22 -21.36
C ASN A 9 13.02 -5.48 -20.41
N GLY A 10 12.77 -5.78 -19.12
CA GLY A 10 13.77 -6.02 -18.07
C GLY A 10 14.50 -4.76 -17.59
N ASP A 11 14.39 -3.68 -18.36
CA ASP A 11 15.02 -2.37 -18.17
C ASP A 11 14.20 -1.50 -17.19
N ARG A 12 14.30 -1.83 -15.89
CA ARG A 12 13.61 -1.16 -14.75
C ARG A 12 14.23 0.22 -14.44
N ASP A 13 14.33 1.05 -15.46
CA ASP A 13 15.06 2.32 -15.51
C ASP A 13 14.12 3.53 -15.43
N GLU A 14 14.69 4.75 -15.37
CA GLU A 14 14.00 6.05 -15.35
C GLU A 14 12.97 6.22 -16.50
N LYS A 15 13.17 5.50 -17.61
CA LYS A 15 12.28 5.48 -18.79
C LYS A 15 10.96 4.74 -18.58
N SER A 16 10.81 3.96 -17.51
CA SER A 16 9.60 3.19 -17.21
C SER A 16 8.33 4.05 -17.13
N ALA A 17 8.43 5.27 -16.57
CA ALA A 17 7.34 6.23 -16.52
C ALA A 17 6.88 6.68 -17.92
N VAL A 18 7.82 6.91 -18.85
CA VAL A 18 7.52 7.31 -20.24
C VAL A 18 6.84 6.17 -20.99
N ARG A 19 7.39 4.94 -20.89
CA ARG A 19 6.78 3.74 -21.48
C ARG A 19 5.38 3.47 -20.93
N GLY A 20 5.14 3.73 -19.64
CA GLY A 20 3.82 3.59 -19.03
C GLY A 20 2.79 4.61 -19.52
N VAL A 21 3.20 5.85 -19.79
CA VAL A 21 2.35 6.83 -20.47
C VAL A 21 1.96 6.35 -21.87
N GLU A 22 2.89 5.76 -22.63
CA GLU A 22 2.59 5.21 -23.96
C GLU A 22 1.71 3.96 -23.90
N CYS A 23 1.89 3.07 -22.93
CA CYS A 23 0.99 1.93 -22.71
C CYS A 23 -0.45 2.39 -22.44
N VAL A 24 -0.62 3.38 -21.57
CA VAL A 24 -1.93 3.99 -21.26
C VAL A 24 -2.53 4.66 -22.49
N ARG A 25 -1.75 5.49 -23.22
CA ARG A 25 -2.20 6.14 -24.47
C ARG A 25 -2.64 5.14 -25.53
N HIS A 26 -1.88 4.05 -25.70
CA HIS A 26 -2.18 3.01 -26.66
C HIS A 26 -3.48 2.28 -26.30
N LEU A 27 -3.67 1.92 -25.02
CA LEU A 27 -4.91 1.29 -24.58
C LEU A 27 -6.12 2.23 -24.75
N VAL A 28 -6.01 3.51 -24.35
CA VAL A 28 -7.07 4.53 -24.57
C VAL A 28 -7.45 4.64 -26.05
N ARG A 29 -6.47 4.62 -26.96
CA ARG A 29 -6.74 4.68 -28.41
C ARG A 29 -7.53 3.45 -28.89
N ILE A 30 -7.27 2.27 -28.34
CA ILE A 30 -8.00 1.06 -28.69
C ILE A 30 -9.40 1.07 -28.08
N THR A 31 -9.51 1.37 -26.78
CA THR A 31 -10.80 1.26 -26.06
C THR A 31 -11.83 2.30 -26.49
N ARG A 32 -11.41 3.43 -27.05
CA ARG A 32 -12.32 4.47 -27.59
C ARG A 32 -13.16 4.00 -28.78
N GLU A 33 -12.67 3.05 -29.57
CA GLU A 33 -13.38 2.57 -30.75
C GLU A 33 -14.38 1.44 -30.42
N LEU A 34 -14.31 0.86 -29.21
CA LEU A 34 -15.13 -0.30 -28.82
C LEU A 34 -16.62 0.02 -28.58
N PRO A 35 -17.01 1.15 -27.95
CA PRO A 35 -18.41 1.50 -27.75
C PRO A 35 -19.17 1.80 -29.06
N GLU A 36 -18.44 2.17 -30.12
CA GLU A 36 -19.00 2.51 -31.44
C GLU A 36 -19.27 1.26 -32.32
N ILE A 37 -18.97 0.05 -31.82
CA ILE A 37 -19.19 -1.20 -32.56
C ILE A 37 -20.69 -1.53 -32.59
N MET A 38 -21.27 -1.48 -33.79
CA MET A 38 -22.67 -1.85 -34.03
C MET A 38 -22.90 -3.35 -33.79
N GLY A 39 -23.59 -3.70 -32.70
CA GLY A 39 -23.97 -5.07 -32.37
C GLY A 39 -23.96 -5.34 -30.86
N GLU A 40 -23.74 -6.61 -30.50
CA GLU A 40 -23.42 -6.98 -29.11
C GLU A 40 -21.98 -6.57 -28.79
N ALA A 41 -21.80 -5.78 -27.73
CA ALA A 41 -20.51 -5.22 -27.39
C ALA A 41 -19.53 -6.34 -26.94
N PRO A 42 -18.33 -6.45 -27.53
CA PRO A 42 -17.43 -7.55 -27.23
C PRO A 42 -16.79 -7.38 -25.85
N ARG A 43 -16.88 -8.42 -24.99
CA ARG A 43 -16.17 -8.44 -23.70
C ARG A 43 -14.69 -8.10 -23.87
N LEU A 44 -14.20 -7.12 -23.12
CA LEU A 44 -12.82 -6.62 -23.16
C LEU A 44 -11.96 -7.33 -22.12
N HIS A 45 -11.01 -8.14 -22.57
CA HIS A 45 -9.95 -8.68 -21.72
C HIS A 45 -8.63 -7.95 -22.01
N VAL A 46 -7.94 -7.52 -20.96
CA VAL A 46 -6.59 -6.95 -21.07
C VAL A 46 -5.63 -7.74 -20.19
N VAL A 47 -4.62 -8.32 -20.82
CA VAL A 47 -3.59 -9.13 -20.18
C VAL A 47 -2.35 -8.28 -19.97
N THR A 48 -1.93 -8.14 -18.71
CA THR A 48 -0.68 -7.46 -18.30
C THR A 48 0.30 -8.46 -17.69
N ARG A 49 1.58 -8.08 -17.59
CA ARG A 49 2.63 -8.90 -16.95
C ARG A 49 3.22 -8.21 -15.73
N ASN A 50 3.03 -8.82 -14.56
CA ASN A 50 3.45 -8.36 -13.24
C ASN A 50 3.09 -6.88 -12.96
N ALA A 51 2.02 -6.32 -13.53
CA ALA A 51 1.67 -4.91 -13.41
C ALA A 51 1.29 -4.48 -11.98
N GLN A 52 1.08 -5.43 -11.08
CA GLN A 52 0.69 -5.19 -9.70
C GLN A 52 1.25 -6.22 -8.73
N THR A 53 1.40 -5.81 -7.47
CA THR A 53 1.71 -6.71 -6.36
C THR A 53 0.47 -7.53 -6.00
N VAL A 54 0.59 -8.85 -6.12
CA VAL A 54 -0.39 -9.87 -5.72
C VAL A 54 0.15 -10.65 -4.53
N LEU A 55 1.41 -11.07 -4.61
CA LEU A 55 2.15 -11.69 -3.52
C LEU A 55 3.21 -10.73 -2.96
N ALA A 56 3.60 -10.91 -1.69
CA ALA A 56 4.57 -10.05 -1.01
C ALA A 56 6.00 -10.10 -1.63
N ALA A 57 6.28 -11.08 -2.49
CA ALA A 57 7.54 -11.22 -3.21
C ALA A 57 7.52 -10.57 -4.61
N ASP A 58 6.37 -10.08 -5.09
CA ASP A 58 6.25 -9.52 -6.44
C ASP A 58 7.04 -8.23 -6.60
N SER A 59 7.77 -8.11 -7.72
CA SER A 59 8.41 -6.86 -8.15
C SER A 59 7.63 -6.25 -9.33
N PRO A 60 6.74 -5.28 -9.11
CA PRO A 60 5.77 -4.86 -10.12
C PRO A 60 6.40 -4.12 -11.30
N ASN A 61 5.90 -4.42 -12.50
CA ASN A 61 6.22 -3.74 -13.74
C ASN A 61 5.51 -2.37 -13.80
N LEU A 62 6.25 -1.31 -13.50
CA LEU A 62 5.74 0.06 -13.46
C LEU A 62 5.31 0.59 -14.85
N GLU A 63 5.79 0.01 -15.94
CA GLU A 63 5.34 0.36 -17.30
C GLU A 63 3.86 -0.01 -17.50
N GLN A 64 3.34 -0.99 -16.77
CA GLN A 64 1.98 -1.50 -16.94
C GLN A 64 1.05 -1.18 -15.75
N ALA A 65 1.62 -0.76 -14.61
CA ALA A 65 0.85 -0.46 -13.39
C ALA A 65 -0.28 0.58 -13.58
N GLY A 66 -0.09 1.56 -14.47
CA GLY A 66 -1.12 2.56 -14.81
C GLY A 66 -2.36 1.98 -15.49
N LEU A 67 -2.25 0.84 -16.17
CA LEU A 67 -3.35 0.22 -16.92
C LEU A 67 -4.48 -0.25 -16.00
N ARG A 68 -4.16 -0.73 -14.80
CA ARG A 68 -5.16 -1.14 -13.80
C ARG A 68 -6.14 -0.01 -13.46
N GLY A 69 -5.62 1.21 -13.30
CA GLY A 69 -6.43 2.40 -13.02
C GLY A 69 -7.36 2.74 -14.19
N LEU A 70 -6.82 2.71 -15.42
CA LEU A 70 -7.60 2.94 -16.64
C LEU A 70 -8.69 1.89 -16.85
N LEU A 71 -8.40 0.60 -16.64
CA LEU A 71 -9.37 -0.49 -16.84
C LEU A 71 -10.58 -0.38 -15.91
N ARG A 72 -10.38 0.08 -14.67
CA ARG A 72 -11.48 0.40 -13.75
C ARG A 72 -12.37 1.54 -14.26
N VAL A 73 -11.77 2.58 -14.85
CA VAL A 73 -12.53 3.67 -15.46
C VAL A 73 -13.34 3.17 -16.65
N VAL A 74 -12.71 2.40 -17.56
CA VAL A 74 -13.41 1.80 -18.71
C VAL A 74 -14.55 0.87 -18.28
N GLY A 75 -14.35 0.05 -17.24
CA GLY A 75 -15.40 -0.81 -16.68
C GLY A 75 -16.56 -0.04 -16.04
N ALA A 76 -16.29 1.11 -15.43
CA ALA A 76 -17.32 1.97 -14.83
C ALA A 76 -18.09 2.82 -15.87
N GLU A 77 -17.39 3.33 -16.89
CA GLU A 77 -17.97 4.15 -17.97
C GLU A 77 -18.72 3.29 -19.01
N HIS A 78 -18.23 2.06 -19.27
CA HIS A 78 -18.78 1.13 -20.25
C HIS A 78 -19.01 -0.27 -19.66
N PRO A 79 -19.99 -0.47 -18.75
CA PRO A 79 -20.24 -1.76 -18.10
C PRO A 79 -20.52 -2.92 -19.07
N HIS A 80 -21.12 -2.63 -20.22
CA HIS A 80 -21.41 -3.59 -21.30
C HIS A 80 -20.15 -4.17 -21.96
N LEU A 81 -18.97 -3.59 -21.75
CA LEU A 81 -17.70 -4.19 -22.19
C LEU A 81 -17.20 -5.30 -21.23
N HIS A 82 -17.83 -5.51 -20.07
CA HIS A 82 -17.44 -6.53 -19.08
C HIS A 82 -15.90 -6.57 -18.84
N THR A 83 -15.31 -5.37 -18.71
CA THR A 83 -13.86 -5.14 -18.73
C THR A 83 -13.15 -5.99 -17.68
N THR A 84 -12.22 -6.83 -18.13
CA THR A 84 -11.54 -7.84 -17.32
C THR A 84 -10.04 -7.65 -17.40
N HIS A 85 -9.40 -7.40 -16.25
CA HIS A 85 -7.96 -7.31 -16.09
C HIS A 85 -7.38 -8.66 -15.67
N ILE A 86 -6.41 -9.17 -16.42
CA ILE A 86 -5.71 -10.43 -16.15
C ILE A 86 -4.21 -10.13 -16.01
N ASP A 87 -3.67 -10.14 -14.79
CA ASP A 87 -2.24 -9.89 -14.57
C ASP A 87 -1.44 -11.18 -14.35
N VAL A 88 -0.63 -11.57 -15.32
CA VAL A 88 0.16 -12.81 -15.29
C VAL A 88 1.59 -12.57 -14.84
N ASP A 89 2.29 -13.60 -14.38
CA ASP A 89 3.75 -13.57 -14.19
C ASP A 89 4.49 -14.15 -15.41
N GLU A 90 5.79 -14.39 -15.29
CA GLU A 90 6.61 -15.06 -16.33
C GLU A 90 6.45 -16.59 -16.38
N HIS A 91 5.87 -17.20 -15.34
CA HIS A 91 5.69 -18.66 -15.23
C HIS A 91 4.31 -19.12 -15.71
N THR A 92 3.32 -18.23 -15.76
CA THR A 92 1.92 -18.52 -16.12
C THR A 92 1.82 -19.14 -17.52
N GLN A 93 1.34 -20.38 -17.59
CA GLN A 93 1.16 -21.10 -18.85
C GLN A 93 0.00 -20.51 -19.69
N ALA A 94 0.11 -20.56 -21.02
CA ALA A 94 -0.87 -19.97 -21.93
C ALA A 94 -2.26 -20.64 -21.81
N GLU A 95 -2.29 -21.91 -21.44
CA GLU A 95 -3.46 -22.73 -21.17
C GLU A 95 -4.28 -22.20 -19.98
N HIS A 96 -3.64 -21.58 -18.98
CA HIS A 96 -4.32 -20.93 -17.85
C HIS A 96 -5.08 -19.68 -18.31
N ILE A 97 -4.43 -18.86 -19.14
CA ILE A 97 -5.02 -17.66 -19.74
C ILE A 97 -6.18 -18.06 -20.65
N ALA A 98 -5.98 -19.02 -21.56
CA ALA A 98 -7.02 -19.51 -22.46
C ALA A 98 -8.23 -20.09 -21.72
N ARG A 99 -8.00 -20.88 -20.66
CA ARG A 99 -9.07 -21.43 -19.81
C ARG A 99 -9.87 -20.32 -19.13
N GLN A 100 -9.20 -19.28 -18.63
CA GLN A 100 -9.89 -18.15 -18.01
C GLN A 100 -10.72 -17.35 -19.02
N LEU A 101 -10.15 -17.04 -20.19
CA LEU A 101 -10.85 -16.34 -21.29
C LEU A 101 -12.12 -17.07 -21.74
N LEU A 102 -12.12 -18.41 -21.68
CA LEU A 102 -13.26 -19.27 -22.03
C LEU A 102 -14.20 -19.60 -20.84
N SER A 103 -13.84 -19.22 -19.61
CA SER A 103 -14.57 -19.66 -18.40
C SER A 103 -15.89 -18.95 -18.15
N GLY A 104 -16.14 -17.80 -18.79
CA GLY A 104 -17.31 -16.96 -18.47
C GLY A 104 -17.32 -16.42 -17.03
N SER A 105 -16.15 -16.34 -16.37
CA SER A 105 -16.03 -15.80 -15.02
C SER A 105 -16.45 -14.32 -14.94
N GLU A 106 -17.23 -13.92 -13.94
CA GLU A 106 -17.67 -12.52 -13.72
C GLU A 106 -16.62 -11.63 -13.03
N GLU A 107 -15.40 -12.12 -12.84
CA GLU A 107 -14.32 -11.39 -12.16
C GLU A 107 -13.77 -10.23 -13.02
N ASP A 108 -13.69 -9.04 -12.43
CA ASP A 108 -13.19 -7.80 -13.06
C ASP A 108 -11.66 -7.68 -12.99
N GLU A 109 -11.06 -8.12 -11.88
CA GLU A 109 -9.63 -8.06 -11.59
C GLU A 109 -9.10 -9.41 -11.12
N THR A 110 -8.21 -9.99 -11.93
CA THR A 110 -7.64 -11.32 -11.72
C THR A 110 -6.13 -11.32 -11.90
N ALA A 111 -5.44 -12.30 -11.31
CA ALA A 111 -4.02 -12.49 -11.51
C ALA A 111 -3.62 -13.97 -11.46
N TRP A 112 -2.52 -14.30 -12.13
CA TRP A 112 -1.87 -15.61 -12.05
C TRP A 112 -0.47 -15.47 -11.48
N ARG A 113 -0.13 -16.31 -10.51
CA ARG A 113 1.20 -16.39 -9.87
C ARG A 113 1.57 -17.85 -9.66
N ASN A 114 2.67 -18.31 -10.27
CA ASN A 114 3.11 -19.71 -10.21
C ASN A 114 1.99 -20.72 -10.57
N ASP A 115 1.20 -20.42 -11.61
CA ASP A 115 -0.02 -21.15 -12.00
C ASP A 115 -1.13 -21.25 -10.90
N GLU A 116 -1.08 -20.41 -9.87
CA GLU A 116 -2.21 -20.17 -8.94
C GLU A 116 -3.03 -18.96 -9.37
N TRP A 117 -4.37 -19.09 -9.30
CA TRP A 117 -5.32 -18.06 -9.72
C TRP A 117 -5.81 -17.25 -8.51
N HIS A 118 -5.66 -15.93 -8.60
CA HIS A 118 -6.10 -14.98 -7.57
C HIS A 118 -7.14 -14.00 -8.12
N THR A 119 -8.06 -13.57 -7.27
CA THR A 119 -9.03 -12.50 -7.56
C THR A 119 -8.87 -11.33 -6.58
N ALA A 120 -9.13 -10.11 -7.05
CA ALA A 120 -9.05 -8.93 -6.21
C ALA A 120 -10.36 -8.70 -5.46
N ARG A 121 -10.29 -8.58 -4.14
CA ARG A 121 -11.44 -8.24 -3.28
C ARG A 121 -11.17 -6.91 -2.59
N LEU A 122 -12.12 -5.98 -2.65
CA LEU A 122 -12.05 -4.76 -1.83
C LEU A 122 -12.76 -5.04 -0.49
N SER A 123 -12.02 -4.95 0.61
CA SER A 123 -12.56 -5.09 1.95
C SER A 123 -12.01 -4.00 2.88
N PRO A 124 -12.77 -3.56 3.90
CA PRO A 124 -12.20 -2.73 4.96
C PRO A 124 -11.21 -3.55 5.79
N ALA A 125 -9.92 -3.26 5.66
CA ALA A 125 -8.87 -3.89 6.44
C ALA A 125 -8.44 -2.96 7.61
N PRO A 126 -8.50 -3.41 8.88
CA PRO A 126 -7.86 -2.68 9.96
C PRO A 126 -6.34 -2.84 9.86
N LEU A 127 -5.60 -1.74 10.01
CA LEU A 127 -4.14 -1.75 9.86
C LEU A 127 -3.46 -2.75 10.80
N LEU A 128 -2.71 -3.68 10.21
CA LEU A 128 -1.99 -4.73 10.92
C LEU A 128 -0.68 -4.18 11.55
N PRO A 129 -0.14 -4.81 12.60
CA PRO A 129 1.14 -4.40 13.21
C PRO A 129 2.31 -4.30 12.22
N GLU A 130 2.36 -5.17 11.21
CA GLU A 130 3.37 -5.22 10.15
C GLU A 130 3.26 -4.08 9.12
N GLU A 131 2.09 -3.46 8.95
CA GLU A 131 1.88 -2.32 8.03
C GLU A 131 2.34 -0.98 8.63
N ARG A 132 2.81 -1.00 9.87
CA ARG A 132 3.30 0.19 10.57
C ARG A 132 4.64 0.63 9.98
N LYS A 133 4.79 1.95 9.81
CA LYS A 133 6.09 2.55 9.44
C LYS A 133 7.17 2.12 10.43
N THR A 134 8.28 1.61 9.90
CA THR A 134 9.46 1.24 10.68
C THR A 134 10.67 2.09 10.29
N THR A 135 11.57 2.31 11.23
CA THR A 135 12.85 2.99 11.03
C THR A 135 13.88 2.46 12.02
N VAL A 136 15.17 2.56 11.69
CA VAL A 136 16.27 2.23 12.61
C VAL A 136 16.81 3.55 13.17
N VAL A 137 16.96 3.64 14.50
CA VAL A 137 17.47 4.83 15.18
C VAL A 137 18.71 4.52 16.00
N ASN A 138 19.66 5.46 16.09
CA ASN A 138 20.72 5.37 17.10
C ASN A 138 20.17 5.79 18.46
N HIS A 139 20.15 4.86 19.42
CA HIS A 139 19.72 5.07 20.80
C HIS A 139 20.40 6.25 21.53
N GLU A 140 21.67 6.55 21.21
CA GLU A 140 22.44 7.63 21.84
C GLU A 140 21.82 9.01 21.51
N SER A 141 21.56 9.25 20.22
CA SER A 141 21.16 10.56 19.69
C SER A 141 19.64 10.72 19.52
N ALA A 142 18.92 9.66 19.18
CA ALA A 142 17.49 9.70 18.84
C ALA A 142 16.56 9.47 20.05
N GLY A 143 15.34 10.00 19.99
CA GLY A 143 14.32 9.70 21.00
C GLY A 143 13.75 8.31 20.77
N MET A 144 13.83 7.46 21.78
CA MET A 144 13.16 6.16 21.83
C MET A 144 12.49 6.00 23.19
N ARG A 145 11.28 5.45 23.21
CA ARG A 145 10.55 5.09 24.43
C ARG A 145 9.98 3.69 24.31
N LEU A 146 9.88 2.98 25.43
CA LEU A 146 9.16 1.72 25.52
C LEU A 146 7.68 2.01 25.77
N GLN A 147 6.78 1.36 25.04
CA GLN A 147 5.34 1.55 25.17
C GLN A 147 4.62 0.22 25.01
N ILE A 148 3.59 -0.03 25.83
CA ILE A 148 2.65 -1.14 25.63
C ILE A 148 1.53 -0.62 24.73
N ARG A 149 1.34 -1.24 23.56
CA ARG A 149 0.33 -0.82 22.56
C ARG A 149 -1.10 -1.16 23.00
N THR A 150 -1.30 -2.35 23.55
CA THR A 150 -2.59 -2.83 24.07
C THR A 150 -2.46 -2.99 25.58
N PRO A 151 -3.02 -2.07 26.39
CA PRO A 151 -2.95 -2.16 27.85
C PRO A 151 -3.45 -3.53 28.36
N GLY A 152 -2.67 -4.16 29.24
CA GLY A 152 -2.93 -5.52 29.73
C GLY A 152 -2.24 -6.64 28.94
N ASP A 153 -1.76 -6.40 27.72
CA ASP A 153 -1.02 -7.38 26.92
C ASP A 153 0.46 -6.97 26.74
N LEU A 154 1.34 -7.61 27.54
CA LEU A 154 2.78 -7.39 27.52
C LEU A 154 3.45 -7.85 26.21
N GLN A 155 2.82 -8.72 25.39
CA GLN A 155 3.35 -9.08 24.07
C GLN A 155 3.27 -7.91 23.08
N THR A 156 2.50 -6.87 23.42
CA THR A 156 2.40 -5.63 22.62
C THR A 156 3.37 -4.53 23.05
N MET A 157 4.35 -4.86 23.89
CA MET A 157 5.39 -3.94 24.30
C MET A 157 6.39 -3.69 23.15
N GLU A 158 6.44 -2.46 22.65
CA GLU A 158 7.25 -2.05 21.50
C GLU A 158 8.11 -0.81 21.81
N PHE A 159 9.23 -0.66 21.10
CA PHE A 159 10.00 0.59 21.09
C PHE A 159 9.43 1.53 20.04
N VAL A 160 9.14 2.76 20.45
CA VAL A 160 8.60 3.81 19.59
C VAL A 160 9.59 4.97 19.50
N ALA A 161 9.98 5.33 18.28
CA ALA A 161 10.79 6.52 18.03
C ALA A 161 9.98 7.82 18.27
N PHE A 162 10.62 8.86 18.78
CA PHE A 162 9.99 10.18 18.98
C PHE A 162 10.99 11.34 18.83
N ASP A 163 10.50 12.52 18.48
CA ASP A 163 11.32 13.72 18.35
C ASP A 163 11.76 14.26 19.72
N ARG A 164 13.08 14.28 19.97
CA ARG A 164 13.65 14.86 21.20
C ARG A 164 13.51 16.38 21.17
N VAL A 165 12.44 16.91 21.76
CA VAL A 165 12.28 18.35 21.96
C VAL A 165 13.37 18.89 22.90
N THR A 166 13.95 20.06 22.56
CA THR A 166 14.86 20.80 23.45
C THR A 166 14.10 21.20 24.70
N PRO A 167 14.64 20.96 25.91
CA PRO A 167 13.91 21.28 27.13
C PRO A 167 13.71 22.80 27.25
N GLY A 168 12.47 23.22 27.54
CA GLY A 168 12.18 24.64 27.81
C GLY A 168 12.82 25.11 29.12
N PRO A 169 12.92 26.43 29.36
CA PRO A 169 13.69 27.00 30.49
C PRO A 169 13.24 26.58 31.90
N ALA A 170 12.07 25.95 32.03
CA ALA A 170 11.53 25.42 33.30
C ALA A 170 11.28 23.88 33.28
N LYS A 171 11.82 23.15 32.28
CA LYS A 171 11.69 21.69 32.18
C LYS A 171 13.07 21.07 32.06
N SER A 172 13.68 20.62 33.15
CA SER A 172 14.87 19.76 33.07
C SER A 172 14.49 18.36 32.56
N LYS A 173 15.42 17.69 31.85
CA LYS A 173 15.31 16.24 31.56
C LYS A 173 15.77 15.43 32.78
N SER A 174 15.08 15.59 33.91
CA SER A 174 15.20 14.64 35.01
C SER A 174 14.49 13.32 34.64
N PRO A 175 14.97 12.16 35.13
CA PRO A 175 14.18 10.95 35.05
C PRO A 175 12.91 11.16 35.88
N SER A 176 11.75 11.03 35.25
CA SER A 176 10.47 11.06 35.97
C SER A 176 10.43 9.93 36.99
N PRO A 177 10.10 10.19 38.27
CA PRO A 177 9.96 9.11 39.25
C PRO A 177 8.83 8.16 38.83
N PRO A 178 8.87 6.87 39.22
CA PRO A 178 7.76 5.96 38.97
C PRO A 178 6.49 6.50 39.63
N PRO A 179 5.31 6.38 38.99
CA PRO A 179 4.07 6.86 39.58
C PRO A 179 3.76 6.08 40.86
N ALA A 180 3.69 6.79 41.99
CA ALA A 180 3.19 6.22 43.23
C ALA A 180 1.73 5.80 43.06
N SER A 181 1.39 4.60 43.50
CA SER A 181 0.05 4.03 43.33
C SER A 181 -0.96 4.65 44.29
N THR A 182 -1.79 5.56 43.79
CA THR A 182 -3.12 5.83 44.38
C THR A 182 -4.11 6.31 43.30
N SER A 183 -5.27 5.66 43.26
CA SER A 183 -6.38 5.87 42.32
C SER A 183 -7.14 7.20 42.55
N PRO A 184 -8.13 7.56 41.70
CA PRO A 184 -8.20 7.43 40.25
C PRO A 184 -8.54 8.79 39.62
N MET A 185 -7.60 9.45 38.94
CA MET A 185 -7.91 10.72 38.27
C MET A 185 -8.43 10.46 36.85
N PHE A 186 -9.68 10.84 36.61
CA PHE A 186 -10.43 10.63 35.36
C PHE A 186 -9.70 11.26 34.15
N TRP A 187 -8.95 10.45 33.41
CA TRP A 187 -8.52 10.79 32.06
C TRP A 187 -9.59 10.31 31.10
N SER A 188 -10.44 11.21 30.60
CA SER A 188 -11.30 10.92 29.46
C SER A 188 -10.41 10.70 28.22
N PRO A 189 -10.36 9.50 27.63
CA PRO A 189 -9.62 9.30 26.41
C PRO A 189 -10.50 9.74 25.24
N SER A 190 -10.41 11.02 24.86
CA SER A 190 -10.67 11.42 23.47
C SER A 190 -9.48 11.02 22.58
N VAL A 191 -9.05 9.76 22.72
CA VAL A 191 -8.27 9.05 21.72
C VAL A 191 -9.31 8.41 20.83
N ASP A 192 -9.37 8.84 19.57
CA ASP A 192 -10.25 8.23 18.59
C ASP A 192 -9.79 6.79 18.35
N THR A 193 -10.43 5.85 19.04
CA THR A 193 -10.16 4.41 18.98
C THR A 193 -10.76 3.74 17.74
N THR A 194 -11.37 4.50 16.83
CA THR A 194 -11.75 3.93 15.53
C THR A 194 -10.48 3.44 14.82
N PRO A 195 -10.40 2.15 14.47
CA PRO A 195 -9.30 1.66 13.65
C PRO A 195 -9.39 2.40 12.32
N ARG A 196 -8.31 3.10 11.94
CA ARG A 196 -8.23 3.73 10.63
C ARG A 196 -8.28 2.63 9.58
N THR A 197 -9.44 2.49 8.94
CA THR A 197 -9.64 1.57 7.84
C THR A 197 -8.92 2.10 6.61
N ALA A 198 -7.94 1.34 6.14
CA ALA A 198 -7.46 1.49 4.77
C ALA A 198 -8.37 0.65 3.87
N GLY A 199 -8.78 1.22 2.74
CA GLY A 199 -9.42 0.46 1.66
C GLY A 199 -8.36 -0.34 0.90
N CYS A 200 -7.91 -1.46 1.47
CA CYS A 200 -6.97 -2.35 0.80
C CYS A 200 -7.76 -3.33 -0.09
N ARG A 201 -7.33 -3.54 -1.34
CA ARG A 201 -7.76 -4.73 -2.08
C ARG A 201 -6.85 -5.89 -1.68
N SER A 202 -7.43 -6.93 -1.08
CA SER A 202 -6.77 -8.24 -0.89
C SER A 202 -6.76 -9.00 -2.20
N TRP A 203 -5.74 -9.86 -2.36
CA TRP A 203 -5.73 -10.90 -3.38
C TRP A 203 -6.00 -12.22 -2.70
N GLU A 204 -7.14 -12.81 -3.01
CA GLU A 204 -7.53 -14.10 -2.47
C GLU A 204 -7.23 -15.16 -3.53
N PRO A 205 -6.46 -16.23 -3.21
CA PRO A 205 -6.40 -17.37 -4.10
C PRO A 205 -7.81 -17.95 -4.20
N ILE A 206 -8.28 -18.24 -5.41
CA ILE A 206 -9.51 -19.01 -5.54
C ILE A 206 -9.22 -20.39 -4.97
N SER A 207 -9.82 -20.66 -3.82
CA SER A 207 -9.58 -21.87 -3.06
C SER A 207 -9.92 -23.06 -3.94
N ARG A 208 -8.90 -23.87 -4.25
CA ARG A 208 -9.14 -25.18 -4.87
C ARG A 208 -10.12 -25.90 -3.96
N ALA A 209 -11.27 -26.29 -4.52
CA ALA A 209 -12.00 -27.41 -3.96
C ALA A 209 -11.09 -28.63 -4.13
N TRP A 210 -10.21 -28.87 -3.13
CA TRP A 210 -9.45 -30.07 -2.76
C TRP A 210 -8.30 -29.70 -1.78
N SER A 211 -8.28 -30.33 -0.60
CA SER A 211 -7.31 -30.22 0.53
C SER A 211 -7.68 -31.35 1.54
N PRO A 212 -6.87 -31.77 2.56
CA PRO A 212 -5.80 -31.05 3.31
C PRO A 212 -4.57 -31.96 3.69
N PRO A 213 -3.80 -31.78 4.80
CA PRO A 213 -2.90 -30.66 5.15
C PRO A 213 -1.47 -31.03 5.67
N SER A 214 -0.55 -30.05 5.70
CA SER A 214 0.60 -29.84 6.65
C SER A 214 1.43 -28.61 6.22
N GLY A 215 2.37 -28.00 6.96
CA GLY A 215 2.84 -28.08 8.37
C GLY A 215 3.97 -27.04 8.63
N PRO A 216 4.21 -26.48 9.85
CA PRO A 216 5.01 -25.24 10.00
C PRO A 216 6.42 -25.39 10.60
N THR A 217 7.38 -24.51 10.22
CA THR A 217 8.67 -24.36 10.94
C THR A 217 9.36 -22.97 10.88
N SER A 218 9.72 -22.47 12.07
CA SER A 218 10.84 -21.58 12.49
C SER A 218 11.28 -20.32 11.69
N ARG A 219 11.44 -19.19 12.41
CA ARG A 219 12.08 -17.92 11.97
C ARG A 219 13.50 -17.75 12.53
N ARG A 220 14.32 -16.88 11.90
CA ARG A 220 15.53 -16.25 12.50
C ARG A 220 15.33 -14.73 12.63
N THR A 221 15.84 -14.13 13.70
CA THR A 221 15.53 -12.73 14.08
C THR A 221 16.51 -11.71 13.48
N ARG A 222 15.96 -10.61 12.93
CA ARG A 222 16.66 -9.35 12.64
C ARG A 222 15.78 -8.21 13.15
N TRP A 223 16.36 -7.26 13.90
CA TRP A 223 15.59 -6.23 14.60
C TRP A 223 15.20 -5.07 13.69
N VAL A 224 13.93 -4.67 13.77
CA VAL A 224 13.32 -3.55 13.03
C VAL A 224 12.41 -2.82 14.03
N ILE A 225 12.50 -1.49 14.12
CA ILE A 225 11.80 -0.67 15.14
C ILE A 225 10.69 0.15 14.46
N THR A 226 9.53 0.32 15.11
CA THR A 226 8.38 1.08 14.61
C THR A 226 8.48 2.59 14.91
N SER A 227 8.09 3.44 13.96
CA SER A 227 8.04 4.90 14.09
C SER A 227 6.69 5.45 13.62
N ALA A 228 5.88 5.89 14.59
CA ALA A 228 4.61 6.56 14.34
C ALA A 228 4.82 8.06 14.07
N ALA A 229 5.18 8.41 12.83
CA ALA A 229 5.24 9.80 12.40
C ALA A 229 3.83 10.38 12.17
N CYS A 230 3.28 11.06 13.18
CA CYS A 230 2.11 11.92 13.02
C CYS A 230 2.50 13.24 12.34
N HIS A 231 2.02 13.50 11.12
CA HIS A 231 2.02 14.85 10.59
C HIS A 231 0.88 15.68 11.21
N PRO A 232 1.13 16.94 11.59
CA PRO A 232 0.08 17.82 12.11
C PRO A 232 -0.86 18.26 10.97
N THR A 233 -2.15 17.96 11.10
CA THR A 233 -3.20 18.49 10.22
C THR A 233 -3.41 19.98 10.51
N ALA A 234 -2.92 20.84 9.62
CA ALA A 234 -3.13 22.28 9.72
C ALA A 234 -4.41 22.71 8.99
N ALA A 235 -5.45 23.05 9.75
CA ALA A 235 -6.63 23.77 9.26
C ALA A 235 -6.89 24.97 10.18
N GLY A 236 -6.50 26.18 9.75
CA GLY A 236 -6.56 27.33 10.68
C GLY A 236 -6.01 28.66 10.19
N ARG A 237 -6.63 29.24 9.15
CA ARG A 237 -6.63 30.67 8.77
C ARG A 237 -5.32 31.33 8.31
N LEU A 238 -5.44 32.09 7.23
CA LEU A 238 -4.40 32.96 6.69
C LEU A 238 -4.05 34.10 7.67
N SER A 239 -2.76 34.38 7.81
CA SER A 239 -2.20 35.64 8.33
C SER A 239 -0.81 35.81 7.72
N SER A 240 -0.54 36.93 7.06
CA SER A 240 0.67 37.13 6.25
C SER A 240 1.98 36.98 7.04
N PRO A 241 3.01 36.32 6.48
CA PRO A 241 4.34 36.34 7.07
C PRO A 241 5.00 37.71 6.84
N ALA A 242 5.10 38.50 7.90
CA ALA A 242 5.96 39.68 7.90
C ALA A 242 7.44 39.24 7.80
N THR A 243 8.15 39.73 6.80
CA THR A 243 9.58 39.48 6.60
C THR A 243 10.41 40.07 7.74
N ARG A 244 10.91 39.21 8.64
CA ARG A 244 11.98 39.57 9.60
C ARG A 244 13.30 38.91 9.22
N THR A 245 14.11 39.66 8.48
CA THR A 245 15.51 39.37 8.20
C THR A 245 16.34 39.54 9.47
N TRP A 246 16.91 38.45 10.00
CA TRP A 246 17.91 38.52 11.07
C TRP A 246 19.31 38.59 10.47
N ARG A 247 19.94 39.77 10.56
CA ARG A 247 21.38 39.94 10.26
C ARG A 247 22.20 39.32 11.39
N HIS A 248 22.91 38.23 11.12
CA HIS A 248 23.96 37.77 12.02
C HIS A 248 25.15 38.74 11.97
N ARG A 249 25.41 39.43 13.09
CA ARG A 249 26.67 40.14 13.30
C ARG A 249 27.71 39.13 13.78
N PHE A 250 28.58 38.70 12.86
CA PHE A 250 29.82 38.03 13.28
C PHE A 250 30.67 39.02 14.10
N ARG A 251 31.17 38.54 15.25
CA ARG A 251 32.37 39.08 15.88
C ARG A 251 33.34 37.91 15.98
N ARG A 252 34.48 38.01 15.31
CA ARG A 252 35.64 37.16 15.59
C ARG A 252 36.39 37.78 16.76
N ASP A 253 37.02 36.89 17.53
CA ASP A 253 38.10 37.09 18.50
C ASP A 253 37.86 38.15 19.60
#